data_AF-A0A3N5ZJE6-F1
#
_entry.id   AF-A0A3N5ZJE6-F1
#
_cell.length_a   1.000
_cell.length_b   1.000
_cell.length_c   1.000
_cell.angle_alpha   90.00
_cell.angle_beta   90.00
_cell.angle_gamma   90.00
#
_symmetry.space_group_name_H-M   'P 1'
#
loop_
_entity.id
_entity.type
_entity.pdbx_description
1 polymer ?
#
loop_
_entity_poly.entity_id
_entity_poly.type
_entity_poly.pdbx_seq_one_letter_code
_entity_poly.pdbx_strand_id
1 'polypeptide(L)'
;MADDVRLKPMAWVLIIVVVLALVALGLYQGRDWIFPTGQKGGDVSKEDLGGKAEAPDAAGVTTVKEYKFVPTEVLPAVKGAANYRPLQDNTVVMGLNVWAGWAPIFYANGGTDPNPNSLFAKKYGFKVAIKIIDSPSASISAFAAGDVHVTAWTLDMIPLFYEQLKADSRALPRAFLQVDWSSGGDGLVVRESVKSVADLRGKKVALAQHSPSHYLLLNLLINSGLQPSDVDFKFTEDAFQAAAAFNADRSLAGCVSWAPDIYKLSEVRGNKLLVSTATANKLISDVMFAR
;
A
#
# COMPACT_ATOMS: atom_id res chain seq x y z
N MET A 1 40.17 50.55 0.17
CA MET A 1 39.88 50.34 1.59
C MET A 1 38.46 49.79 1.67
N ALA A 2 38.30 48.54 2.09
CA ALA A 2 36.97 47.98 2.34
C ALA A 2 36.61 48.36 3.78
N ASP A 3 35.57 49.17 3.96
CA ASP A 3 35.08 49.51 5.28
C ASP A 3 34.49 48.26 5.94
N ASP A 4 35.04 47.94 7.11
CA ASP A 4 34.70 46.78 7.93
C ASP A 4 33.26 46.98 8.45
N VAL A 5 32.27 46.39 7.77
CA VAL A 5 30.84 46.50 8.15
C VAL A 5 30.60 45.74 9.44
N ARG A 6 30.71 46.43 10.57
CA ARG A 6 30.40 45.88 11.89
C ARG A 6 28.92 46.08 12.24
N LEU A 7 28.25 44.97 12.56
CA LEU A 7 26.87 44.98 13.03
C LEU A 7 26.77 45.84 14.31
N LYS A 8 25.80 46.77 14.31
CA LYS A 8 25.52 47.61 15.48
C LYS A 8 25.11 46.72 16.67
N PRO A 9 25.42 47.09 17.92
CA PRO A 9 25.09 46.28 19.11
C PRO A 9 23.61 45.86 19.19
N MET A 10 22.69 46.74 18.76
CA MET A 10 21.25 46.44 18.71
C MET A 10 20.88 45.36 17.69
N ALA A 11 21.63 45.22 16.60
CA ALA A 11 21.40 44.15 15.63
C ALA A 11 21.76 42.78 16.21
N TRP A 12 22.81 42.71 17.04
CA TRP A 12 23.17 41.49 17.77
C TRP A 12 22.08 41.08 18.77
N VAL A 13 21.51 42.03 19.51
CA VAL A 13 20.40 41.77 20.43
C VAL A 13 19.19 41.20 19.69
N LEU A 14 18.82 41.80 18.56
CA LEU A 14 17.72 41.32 17.72
C LEU A 14 17.96 39.91 17.18
N ILE A 15 19.17 39.62 16.69
CA ILE A 15 19.55 38.29 16.20
C ILE A 15 19.45 37.26 17.32
N ILE A 16 19.96 37.58 18.52
CA ILE A 16 19.90 36.68 19.68
C ILE A 16 18.44 36.39 20.07
N VAL A 17 17.58 37.41 20.11
CA VAL A 17 16.17 37.23 20.43
C VAL A 17 15.46 36.34 19.40
N VAL A 18 15.74 36.55 18.10
CA VAL A 18 15.17 35.72 17.03
C VAL A 18 15.67 34.28 17.12
N VAL A 19 16.97 34.06 17.34
CA VAL A 19 17.54 32.71 17.49
C VAL A 19 16.93 32.00 18.71
N LEU A 20 16.80 32.68 19.84
CA LEU A 20 16.17 32.10 21.04
C LEU A 20 14.68 31.78 20.81
N ALA A 21 13.96 32.63 20.10
CA ALA A 21 12.56 32.38 19.73
C ALA A 21 12.43 31.16 18.81
N LEU A 22 13.32 30.99 17.83
CA LEU A 22 13.33 29.84 16.93
C LEU A 22 13.71 28.54 17.64
N VAL A 23 14.66 28.57 18.58
CA VAL A 23 15.02 27.43 19.42
C VAL A 23 13.86 27.04 20.33
N ALA A 24 13.21 28.02 20.97
CA ALA A 24 12.03 27.77 21.81
C ALA A 24 10.87 27.18 21.01
N LEU A 25 10.64 27.67 19.79
CA LEU A 25 9.63 27.13 18.87
C LEU A 25 9.97 25.71 18.44
N GLY A 26 11.23 25.42 18.14
CA GLY A 26 11.71 24.08 17.79
C GLY A 26 11.55 23.08 18.95
N LEU A 27 11.84 23.49 20.18
CA LEU A 27 11.62 22.67 21.37
C LEU A 27 10.13 22.46 21.67
N TYR A 28 9.29 23.48 21.42
CA TYR A 28 7.85 23.38 21.59
C TYR A 28 7.20 22.45 20.56
N GLN A 29 7.58 22.55 19.28
CA GLN A 29 7.07 21.68 18.21
C GLN A 29 7.67 20.27 18.28
N GLY A 30 8.92 20.14 18.72
CA GLY A 30 9.60 18.86 18.94
C GLY A 30 9.29 18.20 20.29
N ARG A 31 8.43 18.81 21.12
CA ARG A 31 8.11 18.32 22.47
C ARG A 31 7.60 16.88 22.45
N ASP A 32 6.78 16.53 21.46
CA ASP A 32 6.18 15.20 21.35
C ASP A 32 7.17 14.16 20.77
N TRP A 33 8.27 14.60 20.14
CA TRP A 33 9.39 13.74 19.73
C TRP A 33 10.38 13.51 20.88
N ILE A 34 10.67 14.55 21.67
CA ILE A 34 11.61 14.48 22.80
C ILE A 34 10.96 13.81 24.02
N PHE A 35 9.65 14.00 24.22
CA PHE A 35 8.86 13.41 25.29
C PHE A 35 7.59 12.76 24.72
N PRO A 36 7.71 11.61 24.04
CA PRO A 36 6.55 10.92 23.47
C PRO A 36 5.61 10.46 24.58
N THR A 37 4.48 11.13 24.73
CA THR A 37 3.36 10.73 25.60
C THR A 37 2.39 9.85 24.82
N GLY A 38 2.90 8.75 24.26
CA GLY A 38 2.08 7.69 23.68
C GLY A 38 1.78 6.62 24.72
N GLN A 39 0.50 6.36 25.01
CA GLN A 39 0.08 5.12 25.64
C GLN A 39 0.61 3.97 24.77
N LYS A 40 1.46 3.09 25.32
CA LYS A 40 1.88 1.87 24.62
C LYS A 40 0.63 1.07 24.28
N GLY A 41 0.20 1.12 23.02
CA GLY A 41 -0.69 0.11 22.46
C GLY A 41 0.00 -1.24 22.64
N GLY A 42 -0.68 -2.18 23.27
CA GLY A 42 -0.13 -3.52 23.50
C GLY A 42 0.22 -4.17 22.17
N ASP A 43 1.40 -4.79 22.11
CA ASP A 43 1.79 -5.62 20.98
C ASP A 43 0.77 -6.76 20.85
N VAL A 44 0.11 -6.84 19.69
CA VAL A 44 -0.75 -7.98 19.36
C VAL A 44 0.18 -9.16 19.08
N SER A 45 0.10 -10.17 19.94
CA SER A 45 0.92 -11.38 19.84
C SER A 45 0.38 -12.30 18.73
N LYS A 46 1.22 -13.23 18.26
CA LYS A 46 0.78 -14.29 17.33
C LYS A 46 -0.33 -15.15 17.94
N GLU A 47 -0.43 -15.22 19.26
CA GLU A 47 -1.49 -15.93 19.96
C GLU A 47 -2.86 -15.24 19.84
N ASP A 48 -2.90 -13.92 19.62
CA ASP A 48 -4.15 -13.14 19.51
C ASP A 48 -4.84 -13.27 18.14
N LEU A 49 -4.14 -13.79 17.12
CA LEU A 49 -4.60 -13.90 15.73
C LEU A 49 -5.16 -15.29 15.37
N GLY A 50 -5.76 -15.99 16.34
CA GLY A 50 -6.29 -17.35 16.16
C GLY A 50 -7.25 -17.52 14.98
N GLY A 51 -6.79 -18.15 13.91
CA GLY A 51 -7.60 -18.62 12.78
C GLY A 51 -6.74 -18.88 11.54
N LYS A 52 -6.94 -20.02 10.86
CA LYS A 52 -6.19 -20.39 9.64
C LYS A 52 -6.58 -19.48 8.45
N ALA A 53 -6.07 -18.26 8.43
CA ALA A 53 -5.65 -17.63 7.19
C ALA A 53 -4.23 -18.14 6.90
N GLU A 54 -3.92 -18.47 5.65
CA GLU A 54 -2.70 -19.20 5.25
C GLU A 54 -1.47 -18.73 6.03
N ALA A 55 -0.84 -19.69 6.73
CA ALA A 55 0.34 -19.40 7.53
C ALA A 55 1.45 -18.91 6.58
N PRO A 56 1.97 -17.67 6.76
CA PRO A 56 3.17 -17.25 6.06
C PRO A 56 4.28 -18.26 6.38
N ASP A 57 5.00 -18.73 5.37
CA ASP A 57 6.21 -19.52 5.58
C ASP A 57 7.27 -18.61 6.21
N ALA A 58 7.23 -18.52 7.55
CA ALA A 58 8.07 -17.62 8.33
C ALA A 58 9.57 -17.98 8.27
N ALA A 59 9.95 -19.06 7.57
CA ALA A 59 11.35 -19.40 7.32
C ALA A 59 11.95 -18.67 6.11
N GLY A 60 11.12 -18.02 5.26
CA GLY A 60 11.56 -17.30 4.07
C GLY A 60 11.75 -15.79 4.25
N VAL A 61 12.63 -15.20 3.43
CA VAL A 61 12.79 -13.74 3.31
C VAL A 61 11.50 -13.07 2.81
N THR A 62 10.71 -13.78 2.01
CA THR A 62 9.47 -13.30 1.40
C THR A 62 8.29 -14.11 1.88
N THR A 63 7.10 -13.53 1.83
CA THR A 63 5.86 -14.15 2.32
C THR A 63 5.47 -15.37 1.48
N VAL A 64 5.79 -15.34 0.18
CA VAL A 64 5.68 -16.47 -0.74
C VAL A 64 7.07 -16.84 -1.30
N LYS A 65 7.22 -18.10 -1.75
CA LYS A 65 8.45 -18.59 -2.40
C LYS A 65 8.31 -18.71 -3.91
N GLU A 66 7.11 -19.05 -4.36
CA GLU A 66 6.81 -19.25 -5.78
C GLU A 66 6.47 -17.92 -6.43
N TYR A 67 6.84 -17.78 -7.70
CA TYR A 67 6.47 -16.64 -8.51
C TYR A 67 6.32 -17.05 -9.96
N LYS A 68 5.44 -16.36 -10.68
CA LYS A 68 5.30 -16.48 -12.12
C LYS A 68 5.23 -15.10 -12.73
N PHE A 69 6.06 -14.87 -13.74
CA PHE A 69 5.89 -13.68 -14.58
C PHE A 69 4.68 -13.86 -15.49
N VAL A 70 3.86 -12.83 -15.56
CA VAL A 70 2.71 -12.76 -16.45
C VAL A 70 3.01 -11.78 -17.60
N PRO A 71 2.50 -12.04 -18.81
CA PRO A 71 2.56 -11.06 -19.89
C PRO A 71 1.87 -9.76 -19.46
N THR A 72 2.25 -8.64 -20.08
CA THR A 72 1.50 -7.40 -19.95
C THR A 72 0.06 -7.62 -20.40
N GLU A 73 -0.88 -7.52 -19.47
CA GLU A 73 -2.29 -7.59 -19.79
C GLU A 73 -2.79 -6.20 -20.14
N VAL A 74 -3.47 -6.07 -21.28
CA VAL A 74 -4.43 -4.97 -21.41
C VAL A 74 -5.55 -5.26 -20.43
N LEU A 75 -5.98 -4.26 -19.67
CA LEU A 75 -7.04 -4.38 -18.67
C LEU A 75 -8.15 -5.31 -19.16
N PRO A 76 -8.35 -6.47 -18.51
CA PRO A 76 -9.25 -7.48 -19.03
C PRO A 76 -10.65 -6.89 -19.14
N ALA A 77 -11.39 -7.29 -20.17
CA ALA A 77 -12.80 -6.93 -20.26
C ALA A 77 -13.49 -7.40 -18.98
N VAL A 78 -14.16 -6.47 -18.31
CA VAL A 78 -14.92 -6.78 -17.11
C VAL A 78 -16.00 -7.81 -17.48
N LYS A 79 -15.83 -9.04 -16.98
CA LYS A 79 -16.75 -10.16 -17.26
C LYS A 79 -17.88 -10.13 -16.23
N GLY A 80 -19.12 -9.95 -16.68
CA GLY A 80 -20.32 -10.05 -15.85
C GLY A 80 -21.39 -9.05 -16.27
N ALA A 81 -22.65 -9.47 -16.22
CA ALA A 81 -23.77 -8.52 -16.20
C ALA A 81 -23.80 -7.87 -14.82
N ALA A 82 -24.07 -6.55 -14.71
CA ALA A 82 -24.13 -5.85 -13.42
C ALA A 82 -25.37 -6.21 -12.57
N ASN A 83 -25.77 -7.47 -12.57
CA ASN A 83 -26.80 -7.98 -11.69
C ASN A 83 -26.18 -8.11 -10.31
N TYR A 84 -26.44 -7.11 -9.47
CA TYR A 84 -26.20 -7.18 -8.03
C TYR A 84 -26.75 -8.50 -7.48
N ARG A 85 -25.90 -9.28 -6.78
CA ARG A 85 -26.37 -10.43 -6.03
C ARG A 85 -26.98 -9.92 -4.73
N PRO A 86 -28.25 -10.22 -4.43
CA PRO A 86 -28.87 -9.78 -3.19
C PRO A 86 -28.17 -10.39 -1.98
N LEU A 87 -28.15 -9.65 -0.86
CA LEU A 87 -27.69 -10.17 0.42
C LEU A 87 -28.44 -11.46 0.75
N GLN A 88 -27.68 -12.50 1.11
CA GLN A 88 -28.24 -13.75 1.62
C GLN A 88 -28.10 -13.73 3.14
N ASP A 89 -29.21 -14.00 3.86
CA ASP A 89 -29.19 -14.12 5.32
C ASP A 89 -28.50 -12.90 6.01
N ASN A 90 -28.89 -11.71 5.55
CA ASN A 90 -28.33 -10.41 5.94
C ASN A 90 -26.78 -10.37 6.02
N THR A 91 -26.12 -11.04 5.07
CA THR A 91 -24.66 -11.17 5.02
C THR A 91 -24.07 -10.31 3.92
N VAL A 92 -23.22 -9.37 4.30
CA VAL A 92 -22.41 -8.57 3.39
C VAL A 92 -21.16 -9.36 3.00
N VAL A 93 -20.93 -9.55 1.70
CA VAL A 93 -19.70 -10.17 1.19
C VAL A 93 -18.70 -9.06 0.91
N MET A 94 -17.57 -9.09 1.58
CA MET A 94 -16.49 -8.13 1.45
C MET A 94 -15.28 -8.77 0.74
N GLY A 95 -14.81 -8.17 -0.35
CA GLY A 95 -13.57 -8.56 -1.01
C GLY A 95 -12.39 -7.76 -0.46
N LEU A 96 -11.40 -8.43 0.12
CA LEU A 96 -10.18 -7.78 0.65
C LEU A 96 -8.95 -8.54 0.15
N ASN A 97 -7.83 -7.84 -0.05
CA ASN A 97 -6.52 -8.48 -0.11
C ASN A 97 -6.01 -8.77 1.32
N VAL A 98 -4.90 -9.48 1.46
CA VAL A 98 -4.30 -9.82 2.76
C VAL A 98 -3.48 -8.70 3.38
N TRP A 99 -3.67 -7.45 2.93
CA TRP A 99 -2.96 -6.31 3.50
C TRP A 99 -3.25 -6.16 4.99
N ALA A 100 -2.19 -6.01 5.79
CA ALA A 100 -2.27 -6.09 7.24
C ALA A 100 -3.14 -5.00 7.89
N GLY A 101 -3.31 -3.84 7.24
CA GLY A 101 -4.18 -2.78 7.76
C GLY A 101 -5.66 -3.16 7.80
N TRP A 102 -6.06 -4.25 7.14
CA TRP A 102 -7.41 -4.82 7.28
C TRP A 102 -7.63 -5.63 8.55
N ALA A 103 -6.58 -5.93 9.34
CA ALA A 103 -6.67 -6.73 10.55
C ALA A 103 -7.82 -6.35 11.52
N PRO A 104 -8.15 -5.05 11.74
CA PRO A 104 -9.29 -4.66 12.57
C PRO A 104 -10.63 -5.21 12.06
N ILE A 105 -10.81 -5.38 10.74
CA ILE A 105 -12.03 -5.94 10.14
C ILE A 105 -12.12 -7.43 10.46
N PHE A 106 -11.01 -8.18 10.27
CA PHE A 106 -10.96 -9.60 10.60
C PHE A 106 -11.21 -9.84 12.09
N TYR A 107 -10.62 -9.00 12.96
CA TYR A 107 -10.84 -9.06 14.40
C TYR A 107 -12.31 -8.76 14.77
N ALA A 108 -12.89 -7.70 14.19
CA ALA A 108 -14.29 -7.34 14.42
C ALA A 108 -15.27 -8.43 13.94
N ASN A 109 -14.92 -9.15 12.87
CA ASN A 109 -15.71 -10.26 12.35
C ASN A 109 -15.47 -11.59 13.12
N GLY A 110 -14.28 -11.77 13.70
CA GLY A 110 -13.85 -13.04 14.29
C GLY A 110 -13.45 -14.09 13.26
N GLY A 111 -12.79 -13.67 12.18
CA GLY A 111 -12.38 -14.52 11.05
C GLY A 111 -13.00 -14.08 9.72
N THR A 112 -12.94 -14.96 8.71
CA THR A 112 -13.47 -14.69 7.36
C THR A 112 -14.94 -15.04 7.21
N ASP A 113 -15.43 -16.02 7.96
CA ASP A 113 -16.78 -16.56 7.78
C ASP A 113 -17.86 -15.68 8.42
N PRO A 114 -19.11 -15.72 7.93
CA PRO A 114 -20.25 -15.09 8.56
C PRO A 114 -20.38 -15.50 10.03
N ASN A 115 -20.20 -14.55 10.94
CA ASN A 115 -20.20 -14.83 12.37
C ASN A 115 -21.33 -14.07 13.09
N PRO A 116 -22.35 -14.76 13.63
CA PRO A 116 -23.43 -14.12 14.39
C PRO A 116 -22.95 -13.52 15.72
N ASN A 117 -21.76 -13.89 16.19
CA ASN A 117 -21.15 -13.34 17.38
C ASN A 117 -20.20 -12.16 17.11
N SER A 118 -20.00 -11.78 15.83
CA SER A 118 -19.16 -10.65 15.43
C SER A 118 -19.66 -9.32 16.00
N LEU A 119 -18.77 -8.33 16.03
CA LEU A 119 -19.13 -6.94 16.33
C LEU A 119 -20.20 -6.44 15.35
N PHE A 120 -20.08 -6.79 14.07
CA PHE A 120 -21.05 -6.44 13.02
C PHE A 120 -22.46 -6.97 13.35
N ALA A 121 -22.57 -8.25 13.70
CA ALA A 121 -23.86 -8.87 14.00
C ALA A 121 -24.45 -8.34 15.31
N LYS A 122 -23.65 -8.28 16.39
CA LYS A 122 -24.14 -7.88 17.71
C LYS A 122 -24.53 -6.40 17.79
N LYS A 123 -23.81 -5.52 17.10
CA LYS A 123 -24.03 -4.07 17.19
C LYS A 123 -24.89 -3.51 16.06
N TYR A 124 -24.82 -4.11 14.88
CA TYR A 124 -25.43 -3.56 13.67
C TYR A 124 -26.39 -4.54 12.96
N GLY A 125 -26.53 -5.78 13.45
CA GLY A 125 -27.56 -6.73 12.99
C GLY A 125 -27.28 -7.42 11.66
N PHE A 126 -26.08 -7.27 11.08
CA PHE A 126 -25.67 -7.93 9.83
C PHE A 126 -24.40 -8.74 10.00
N LYS A 127 -24.19 -9.75 9.14
CA LYS A 127 -22.97 -10.57 9.11
C LYS A 127 -22.04 -10.14 7.99
N VAL A 128 -20.75 -10.47 8.12
CA VAL A 128 -19.76 -10.23 7.07
C VAL A 128 -19.12 -11.55 6.66
N ALA A 129 -19.08 -11.82 5.35
CA ALA A 129 -18.25 -12.84 4.73
C ALA A 129 -17.07 -12.16 4.05
N ILE A 130 -15.85 -12.40 4.50
CA ILE A 130 -14.65 -11.86 3.88
C ILE A 130 -14.11 -12.88 2.87
N LYS A 131 -14.04 -12.46 1.60
CA LYS A 131 -13.36 -13.19 0.53
C LYS A 131 -11.99 -12.56 0.32
N ILE A 132 -10.94 -13.35 0.52
CA ILE A 132 -9.57 -12.92 0.25
C ILE A 132 -9.33 -12.97 -1.27
N ILE A 133 -8.95 -11.84 -1.86
CA ILE A 133 -8.68 -11.67 -3.29
C ILE A 133 -7.47 -10.74 -3.47
N ASP A 134 -6.28 -11.31 -3.58
CA ASP A 134 -5.03 -10.54 -3.67
C ASP A 134 -4.72 -10.00 -5.07
N SER A 135 -5.18 -10.70 -6.11
CA SER A 135 -4.99 -10.24 -7.49
C SER A 135 -5.91 -9.05 -7.80
N PRO A 136 -5.36 -7.89 -8.23
CA PRO A 136 -6.15 -6.72 -8.57
C PRO A 136 -7.22 -6.99 -9.63
N SER A 137 -6.86 -7.68 -10.70
CA SER A 137 -7.77 -7.99 -11.82
C SER A 137 -8.91 -8.93 -11.40
N ALA A 138 -8.61 -9.91 -10.54
CA ALA A 138 -9.61 -10.80 -9.96
C ALA A 138 -10.57 -10.05 -9.02
N SER A 139 -10.03 -9.16 -8.18
CA SER A 139 -10.83 -8.35 -7.25
C SER A 139 -11.85 -7.48 -7.98
N ILE A 140 -11.43 -6.82 -9.06
CA ILE A 140 -12.31 -5.99 -9.87
C ILE A 140 -13.33 -6.82 -10.64
N SER A 141 -12.93 -7.97 -11.18
CA SER A 141 -13.86 -8.88 -11.83
C SER A 141 -14.93 -9.37 -10.86
N ALA A 142 -14.55 -9.73 -9.63
CA ALA A 142 -15.49 -10.12 -8.57
C ALA A 142 -16.43 -8.97 -8.19
N PHE A 143 -15.88 -7.76 -8.03
CA PHE A 143 -16.67 -6.56 -7.74
C PHE A 143 -17.64 -6.24 -8.86
N ALA A 144 -17.28 -6.46 -10.12
CA ALA A 144 -18.13 -6.16 -11.28
C ALA A 144 -19.11 -7.29 -11.67
N ALA A 145 -18.83 -8.53 -11.28
CA ALA A 145 -19.77 -9.65 -11.37
C ALA A 145 -20.84 -9.65 -10.25
N GLY A 146 -20.59 -8.91 -9.16
CA GLY A 146 -21.51 -8.78 -8.02
C GLY A 146 -21.26 -9.85 -6.96
N ASP A 147 -20.11 -10.50 -7.03
CA ASP A 147 -19.67 -11.58 -6.15
C ASP A 147 -19.22 -11.05 -4.78
N VAL A 148 -18.91 -9.76 -4.71
CA VAL A 148 -18.64 -8.97 -3.51
C VAL A 148 -19.52 -7.72 -3.51
N HIS A 149 -20.07 -7.37 -2.35
CA HIS A 149 -20.92 -6.19 -2.17
C HIS A 149 -20.09 -4.95 -1.82
N VAL A 150 -19.02 -5.16 -1.05
CA VAL A 150 -18.04 -4.13 -0.68
C VAL A 150 -16.66 -4.66 -1.03
N THR A 151 -15.78 -3.80 -1.53
CA THR A 151 -14.37 -4.16 -1.76
C THR A 151 -13.49 -3.01 -1.32
N ALA A 152 -12.21 -3.28 -1.05
CA ALA A 152 -11.23 -2.24 -0.82
C ALA A 152 -10.16 -2.27 -1.92
N TRP A 153 -9.84 -1.09 -2.45
CA TRP A 153 -8.75 -0.86 -3.40
C TRP A 153 -8.04 0.43 -3.05
N THR A 154 -6.91 0.67 -3.70
CA THR A 154 -6.31 2.00 -3.66
C THR A 154 -7.01 2.92 -4.67
N LEU A 155 -7.14 4.21 -4.33
CA LEU A 155 -7.91 5.17 -5.12
C LEU A 155 -7.42 5.27 -6.58
N ASP A 156 -6.12 5.13 -6.81
CA ASP A 156 -5.46 5.17 -8.13
C ASP A 156 -5.88 4.03 -9.06
N MET A 157 -6.46 2.96 -8.52
CA MET A 157 -6.95 1.85 -9.34
C MET A 157 -8.26 2.20 -10.06
N ILE A 158 -9.09 3.11 -9.54
CA ILE A 158 -10.41 3.41 -10.15
C ILE A 158 -10.32 3.84 -11.61
N PRO A 159 -9.46 4.82 -11.99
CA PRO A 159 -9.40 5.30 -13.36
C PRO A 159 -9.00 4.21 -14.36
N LEU A 160 -8.24 3.21 -13.92
CA LEU A 160 -7.84 2.09 -14.77
C LEU A 160 -9.06 1.33 -15.30
N PHE A 161 -10.09 1.13 -14.46
CA PHE A 161 -11.23 0.28 -14.81
C PHE A 161 -12.49 1.07 -15.15
N TYR A 162 -12.42 2.40 -15.13
CA TYR A 162 -13.58 3.26 -15.35
C TYR A 162 -14.23 3.02 -16.71
N GLU A 163 -13.43 2.91 -17.78
CA GLU A 163 -13.94 2.72 -19.15
C GLU A 163 -14.71 1.40 -19.30
N GLN A 164 -14.31 0.36 -18.58
CA GLN A 164 -14.99 -0.93 -18.58
C GLN A 164 -16.25 -0.90 -17.70
N LEU A 165 -16.18 -0.25 -16.53
CA LEU A 165 -17.27 -0.22 -15.57
C LEU A 165 -18.40 0.74 -15.99
N LYS A 166 -18.10 1.83 -16.71
CA LYS A 166 -19.11 2.81 -17.16
C LYS A 166 -20.12 2.26 -18.16
N ALA A 167 -19.83 1.11 -18.79
CA ALA A 167 -20.76 0.43 -19.68
C ALA A 167 -22.07 0.04 -18.97
N ASP A 168 -22.02 -0.14 -17.64
CA ASP A 168 -23.19 -0.35 -16.80
C ASP A 168 -23.08 0.48 -15.51
N SER A 169 -23.92 1.50 -15.37
CA SER A 169 -23.87 2.42 -14.22
C SER A 169 -24.06 1.72 -12.87
N ARG A 170 -24.64 0.52 -12.83
CA ARG A 170 -24.82 -0.30 -11.62
C ARG A 170 -23.53 -0.99 -11.16
N ALA A 171 -22.51 -1.02 -12.01
CA ALA A 171 -21.19 -1.56 -11.68
C ALA A 171 -20.16 -0.45 -11.37
N LEU A 172 -20.57 0.83 -11.44
CA LEU A 172 -19.67 1.94 -11.14
C LEU A 172 -19.30 1.93 -9.65
N PRO A 173 -18.00 1.95 -9.31
CA PRO A 173 -17.56 1.91 -7.93
C PRO A 173 -17.78 3.27 -7.27
N ARG A 174 -18.42 3.27 -6.10
CA ARG A 174 -18.64 4.44 -5.25
C ARG A 174 -17.74 4.32 -4.03
N ALA A 175 -16.68 5.15 -4.02
CA ALA A 175 -15.87 5.36 -2.83
C ALA A 175 -16.74 5.98 -1.73
N PHE A 176 -16.87 5.31 -0.58
CA PHE A 176 -17.65 5.82 0.54
C PHE A 176 -16.84 6.02 1.81
N LEU A 177 -15.62 5.47 1.88
CA LEU A 177 -14.72 5.63 3.02
C LEU A 177 -13.27 5.60 2.55
N GLN A 178 -12.52 6.66 2.86
CA GLN A 178 -11.06 6.60 2.88
C GLN A 178 -10.65 5.95 4.19
N VAL A 179 -9.92 4.84 4.10
CA VAL A 179 -9.49 4.06 5.25
C VAL A 179 -8.23 4.67 5.83
N ASP A 180 -7.23 4.88 4.97
CA ASP A 180 -5.96 5.47 5.35
C ASP A 180 -5.15 5.96 4.14
N TRP A 181 -3.93 6.41 4.46
CA TRP A 181 -2.84 6.64 3.54
C TRP A 181 -1.72 5.65 3.85
N SER A 182 -1.16 5.02 2.82
CA SER A 182 0.05 4.22 2.99
C SER A 182 1.18 5.12 3.49
N SER A 183 1.79 4.74 4.61
CA SER A 183 2.85 5.50 5.30
C SER A 183 4.02 4.58 5.67
N GLY A 184 4.69 4.06 4.64
CA GLY A 184 5.77 3.08 4.74
C GLY A 184 5.35 1.67 4.36
N GLY A 185 4.05 1.43 4.15
CA GLY A 185 3.50 0.12 3.81
C GLY A 185 3.95 -0.38 2.44
N ASP A 186 4.19 0.52 1.48
CA ASP A 186 4.62 0.18 0.12
C ASP A 186 6.01 0.75 -0.17
N GLY A 187 6.78 0.07 -1.01
CA GLY A 187 8.13 0.53 -1.32
C GLY A 187 8.79 -0.13 -2.52
N LEU A 188 9.80 0.58 -3.03
CA LEU A 188 10.72 0.14 -4.06
C LEU A 188 12.00 -0.36 -3.40
N VAL A 189 12.20 -1.67 -3.43
CA VAL A 189 13.45 -2.31 -3.01
C VAL A 189 14.32 -2.53 -4.23
N VAL A 190 15.61 -2.21 -4.14
CA VAL A 190 16.55 -2.28 -5.26
C VAL A 190 17.83 -2.98 -4.86
N ARG A 191 18.60 -3.42 -5.86
CA ARG A 191 20.00 -3.83 -5.67
C ARG A 191 20.85 -2.64 -5.25
N GLU A 192 21.88 -2.89 -4.46
CA GLU A 192 22.75 -1.86 -3.89
C GLU A 192 23.43 -0.98 -4.95
N SER A 193 23.66 -1.51 -6.16
CA SER A 193 24.20 -0.77 -7.32
C SER A 193 23.28 0.34 -7.83
N VAL A 194 21.97 0.27 -7.57
CA VAL A 194 20.98 1.29 -7.96
C VAL A 194 20.98 2.37 -6.88
N LYS A 195 21.50 3.55 -7.18
CA LYS A 195 21.64 4.65 -6.21
C LYS A 195 20.43 5.58 -6.22
N SER A 196 19.79 5.74 -7.37
CA SER A 196 18.60 6.55 -7.58
C SER A 196 17.59 5.85 -8.49
N VAL A 197 16.37 6.38 -8.57
CA VAL A 197 15.35 5.86 -9.49
C VAL A 197 15.79 6.06 -10.96
N ALA A 198 16.56 7.11 -11.26
CA ALA A 198 17.11 7.35 -12.60
C ALA A 198 18.00 6.18 -13.09
N ASP A 199 18.66 5.48 -12.18
CA ASP A 199 19.51 4.33 -12.51
C ASP A 199 18.68 3.12 -12.98
N LEU A 200 17.34 3.14 -12.89
CA LEU A 200 16.49 2.07 -13.39
C LEU A 200 16.35 2.07 -14.92
N ARG A 201 16.84 3.10 -15.62
CA ARG A 201 16.81 3.16 -17.08
C ARG A 201 17.44 1.90 -17.70
N GLY A 202 16.69 1.22 -18.56
CA GLY A 202 17.05 -0.03 -19.23
C GLY A 202 17.10 -1.25 -18.31
N LYS A 203 16.73 -1.13 -17.03
CA LYS A 203 16.78 -2.22 -16.06
C LYS A 203 15.42 -2.86 -15.84
N LYS A 204 15.44 -4.08 -15.30
CA LYS A 204 14.24 -4.86 -14.99
C LYS A 204 13.73 -4.56 -13.58
N VAL A 205 12.44 -4.31 -13.44
CA VAL A 205 11.77 -4.12 -12.14
C VAL A 205 10.55 -5.03 -12.05
N ALA A 206 10.46 -5.84 -10.99
CA ALA A 206 9.32 -6.72 -10.76
C ALA A 206 8.21 -6.02 -9.96
N LEU A 207 6.95 -6.18 -10.36
CA LEU A 207 5.80 -5.58 -9.70
C LEU A 207 4.50 -6.25 -10.11
N ALA A 208 3.45 -6.13 -9.30
CA ALA A 208 2.10 -6.51 -9.72
C ALA A 208 1.53 -5.48 -10.71
N GLN A 209 0.95 -5.94 -11.82
CA GLN A 209 0.32 -5.03 -12.78
C GLN A 209 -1.00 -4.46 -12.22
N HIS A 210 -1.37 -3.24 -12.64
CA HIS A 210 -2.62 -2.57 -12.25
C HIS A 210 -2.84 -2.46 -10.72
N SER A 211 -1.74 -2.39 -9.97
CA SER A 211 -1.71 -2.36 -8.52
C SER A 211 -1.16 -1.03 -7.98
N PRO A 212 -1.31 -0.74 -6.68
CA PRO A 212 -0.60 0.36 -6.04
C PRO A 212 0.92 0.31 -6.24
N SER A 213 1.51 -0.89 -6.36
CA SER A 213 2.93 -1.04 -6.67
C SER A 213 3.28 -0.50 -8.07
N HIS A 214 2.39 -0.67 -9.04
CA HIS A 214 2.56 -0.08 -10.37
C HIS A 214 2.42 1.44 -10.34
N TYR A 215 1.39 1.94 -9.66
CA TYR A 215 1.18 3.38 -9.52
C TYR A 215 2.33 4.08 -8.79
N LEU A 216 2.86 3.46 -7.72
CA LEU A 216 4.04 3.94 -7.01
C LEU A 216 5.24 4.05 -7.96
N LEU A 217 5.55 2.99 -8.71
CA LEU A 217 6.68 3.01 -9.64
C LEU A 217 6.52 4.10 -10.69
N LEU A 218 5.35 4.22 -11.32
CA LEU A 218 5.08 5.25 -12.33
C LEU A 218 5.32 6.66 -11.80
N ASN A 219 4.85 6.96 -10.58
CA ASN A 219 5.09 8.25 -9.93
C ASN A 219 6.59 8.49 -9.68
N LEU A 220 7.31 7.48 -9.19
CA LEU A 220 8.75 7.58 -8.96
C LEU A 220 9.52 7.85 -10.27
N LEU A 221 9.13 7.18 -11.36
CA LEU A 221 9.74 7.38 -12.68
C LEU A 221 9.51 8.80 -13.19
N ILE A 222 8.27 9.28 -13.18
CA ILE A 222 7.91 10.64 -13.63
C ILE A 222 8.69 11.68 -12.82
N ASN A 223 8.72 11.55 -11.50
CA ASN A 223 9.46 12.47 -10.62
C ASN A 223 10.98 12.43 -10.82
N SER A 224 11.49 11.39 -11.50
CA SER A 224 12.91 11.22 -11.82
C SER A 224 13.23 11.51 -13.30
N GLY A 225 12.26 12.01 -14.08
CA GLY A 225 12.42 12.30 -15.50
C GLY A 225 12.52 11.06 -16.39
N LEU A 226 12.03 9.91 -15.92
CA LEU A 226 11.94 8.67 -16.68
C LEU A 226 10.53 8.47 -17.24
N GLN A 227 10.46 7.94 -18.45
CA GLN A 227 9.22 7.42 -19.02
C GLN A 227 9.02 5.96 -18.56
N PRO A 228 7.78 5.45 -18.49
CA PRO A 228 7.54 4.04 -18.20
C PRO A 228 8.29 3.11 -19.17
N SER A 229 8.40 3.50 -20.45
CA SER A 229 9.14 2.74 -21.48
C SER A 229 10.66 2.70 -21.26
N ASP A 230 11.19 3.53 -20.37
CA ASP A 230 12.61 3.51 -20.03
C ASP A 230 12.97 2.34 -19.10
N VAL A 231 12.00 1.61 -18.54
CA VAL A 231 12.21 0.53 -17.58
C VAL A 231 11.51 -0.75 -18.08
N ASP A 232 12.17 -1.89 -17.95
CA ASP A 232 11.61 -3.20 -18.33
C ASP A 232 10.78 -3.77 -17.17
N PHE A 233 9.46 -3.55 -17.20
CA PHE A 233 8.55 -4.08 -16.18
C PHE A 233 8.39 -5.59 -16.31
N LYS A 234 8.59 -6.29 -15.20
CA LYS A 234 8.34 -7.74 -15.06
C LYS A 234 7.11 -7.94 -14.17
N PHE A 235 5.98 -8.16 -14.81
CA PHE A 235 4.71 -8.27 -14.12
C PHE A 235 4.52 -9.63 -13.46
N THR A 236 3.91 -9.63 -12.28
CA THR A 236 3.42 -10.81 -11.55
C THR A 236 1.93 -10.62 -11.23
N GLU A 237 1.25 -11.70 -10.83
CA GLU A 237 -0.17 -11.66 -10.42
C GLU A 237 -0.42 -10.78 -9.19
N ASP A 238 0.50 -10.85 -8.22
CA ASP A 238 0.41 -10.11 -6.96
C ASP A 238 1.81 -9.60 -6.54
N ALA A 239 1.83 -8.74 -5.52
CA ALA A 239 3.04 -8.08 -5.07
C ALA A 239 3.99 -9.00 -4.28
N PHE A 240 3.48 -10.09 -3.70
CA PHE A 240 4.31 -11.07 -3.00
C PHE A 240 5.12 -11.89 -3.99
N GLN A 241 4.52 -12.27 -5.11
CA GLN A 241 5.24 -12.91 -6.21
C GLN A 241 6.31 -11.99 -6.80
N ALA A 242 6.07 -10.67 -6.87
CA ALA A 242 7.10 -9.71 -7.28
C ALA A 242 8.29 -9.69 -6.31
N ALA A 243 8.01 -9.72 -5.00
CA ALA A 243 9.02 -9.81 -3.95
C ALA A 243 9.80 -11.14 -4.02
N ALA A 244 9.10 -12.26 -4.19
CA ALA A 244 9.70 -13.59 -4.35
C ALA A 244 10.58 -13.67 -5.61
N ALA A 245 10.11 -13.12 -6.73
CA ALA A 245 10.87 -13.00 -7.98
C ALA A 245 12.17 -12.22 -7.77
N PHE A 246 12.11 -11.06 -7.11
CA PHE A 246 13.31 -10.28 -6.79
C PHE A 246 14.24 -10.96 -5.80
N ASN A 247 13.70 -11.73 -4.85
CA ASN A 247 14.55 -12.51 -3.95
C ASN A 247 15.34 -13.60 -4.72
N ALA A 248 14.70 -14.26 -5.69
CA ALA A 248 15.26 -15.38 -6.43
C ALA A 248 16.12 -14.96 -7.64
N ASP A 249 15.71 -13.96 -8.41
CA ASP A 249 16.36 -13.55 -9.67
C ASP A 249 17.25 -12.31 -9.46
N ARG A 250 18.56 -12.54 -9.50
CA ARG A 250 19.60 -11.49 -9.36
C ARG A 250 19.67 -10.54 -10.55
N SER A 251 19.06 -10.87 -11.70
CA SER A 251 18.99 -9.99 -12.87
C SER A 251 17.99 -8.84 -12.71
N LEU A 252 17.04 -8.95 -11.77
CA LEU A 252 16.14 -7.87 -11.41
C LEU A 252 16.88 -6.80 -10.62
N ALA A 253 16.77 -5.54 -11.08
CA ALA A 253 17.39 -4.39 -10.44
C ALA A 253 16.57 -3.87 -9.25
N GLY A 254 15.27 -4.16 -9.23
CA GLY A 254 14.40 -3.87 -8.10
C GLY A 254 13.06 -4.59 -8.17
N CYS A 255 12.28 -4.45 -7.12
CA CYS A 255 10.86 -4.76 -7.10
C CYS A 255 10.07 -3.69 -6.34
N VAL A 256 8.80 -3.54 -6.71
CA VAL A 256 7.84 -2.79 -5.91
C VAL A 256 6.86 -3.78 -5.29
N SER A 257 6.72 -3.69 -3.97
CA SER A 257 5.86 -4.54 -3.15
C SER A 257 5.46 -3.79 -1.88
N TRP A 258 4.93 -4.50 -0.89
CA TRP A 258 4.50 -3.94 0.40
C TRP A 258 4.92 -4.81 1.60
N ALA A 259 4.66 -4.29 2.80
CA ALA A 259 5.08 -4.89 4.05
C ALA A 259 4.39 -6.26 4.31
N PRO A 260 5.10 -7.26 4.82
CA PRO A 260 6.43 -7.17 5.44
C PRO A 260 7.59 -7.35 4.45
N ASP A 261 7.33 -7.76 3.21
CA ASP A 261 8.37 -8.24 2.29
C ASP A 261 9.38 -7.16 1.94
N ILE A 262 8.95 -5.91 1.77
CA ILE A 262 9.87 -4.80 1.48
C ILE A 262 10.93 -4.60 2.57
N TYR A 263 10.57 -4.82 3.84
CA TYR A 263 11.49 -4.66 4.95
C TYR A 263 12.45 -5.84 5.04
N LYS A 264 11.93 -7.07 4.98
CA LYS A 264 12.77 -8.28 4.97
C LYS A 264 13.73 -8.31 3.79
N LEU A 265 13.29 -7.93 2.59
CA LEU A 265 14.13 -7.85 1.41
C LEU A 265 15.24 -6.80 1.54
N SER A 266 14.98 -5.71 2.26
CA SER A 266 15.96 -4.64 2.49
C SER A 266 17.06 -5.04 3.48
N GLU A 267 16.81 -6.03 4.34
CA GLU A 267 17.80 -6.60 5.26
C GLU A 267 18.75 -7.59 4.57
N VAL A 268 18.37 -8.10 3.40
CA VAL A 268 19.24 -8.98 2.60
C VAL A 268 20.43 -8.19 2.06
N ARG A 269 21.64 -8.70 2.34
CA ARG A 269 22.89 -8.10 1.85
C ARG A 269 22.86 -7.88 0.34
N GLY A 270 23.21 -6.67 -0.08
CA GLY A 270 23.21 -6.27 -1.49
C GLY A 270 21.87 -5.72 -1.99
N ASN A 271 20.87 -5.59 -1.12
CA ASN A 271 19.63 -4.88 -1.38
C ASN A 271 19.53 -3.63 -0.50
N LYS A 272 18.61 -2.73 -0.85
CA LYS A 272 18.17 -1.62 0.00
C LYS A 272 16.75 -1.18 -0.35
N LEU A 273 16.04 -0.65 0.63
CA LEU A 273 14.79 0.09 0.40
C LEU A 273 15.16 1.47 -0.14
N LEU A 274 14.87 1.75 -1.42
CA LEU A 274 15.24 3.01 -2.05
C LEU A 274 14.24 4.11 -1.72
N VAL A 275 12.95 3.79 -1.81
CA VAL A 275 11.84 4.69 -1.49
C VAL A 275 10.73 3.86 -0.85
N SER A 276 10.04 4.44 0.14
CA SER A 276 8.78 3.92 0.66
C SER A 276 7.74 5.03 0.73
N THR A 277 6.48 4.67 0.94
CA THR A 277 5.40 5.65 1.14
C THR A 277 5.53 6.47 2.42
N ALA A 278 6.51 6.18 3.29
CA ALA A 278 6.85 7.07 4.40
C ALA A 278 7.47 8.39 3.88
N THR A 279 8.20 8.34 2.76
CA THR A 279 8.78 9.52 2.11
C THR A 279 7.97 9.95 0.89
N ALA A 280 7.46 9.00 0.09
CA ALA A 280 6.46 9.24 -0.95
C ALA A 280 5.04 9.33 -0.34
N ASN A 281 4.87 10.26 0.60
CA ASN A 281 3.69 10.36 1.46
C ASN A 281 2.45 10.82 0.68
N LYS A 282 1.28 10.39 1.14
CA LYS A 282 -0.05 10.70 0.59
C LYS A 282 -0.20 10.38 -0.89
N LEU A 283 0.53 9.37 -1.36
CA LEU A 283 0.46 8.93 -2.74
C LEU A 283 -0.59 7.84 -2.91
N ILE A 284 -0.59 6.84 -2.03
CA ILE A 284 -1.46 5.67 -2.08
C ILE A 284 -2.47 5.80 -0.93
N SER A 285 -3.75 5.72 -1.26
CA SER A 285 -4.84 5.73 -0.28
C SER A 285 -5.73 4.53 -0.47
N ASP A 286 -5.92 3.77 0.61
CA ASP A 286 -6.88 2.70 0.67
C ASP A 286 -8.29 3.25 0.88
N VAL A 287 -9.21 2.77 0.05
CA VAL A 287 -10.59 3.25 -0.02
C VAL A 287 -11.53 2.06 -0.12
N MET A 288 -12.67 2.12 0.59
CA MET A 288 -13.75 1.15 0.43
C MET A 288 -14.74 1.62 -0.64
N PHE A 289 -15.12 0.65 -1.46
CA PHE A 289 -16.02 0.78 -2.59
C PHE A 289 -17.26 -0.09 -2.41
N ALA A 290 -18.40 0.49 -2.77
CA ALA A 290 -19.64 -0.22 -2.99
C ALA A 290 -20.20 0.15 -4.37
N ARG A 291 -21.23 -0.55 -4.83
CA ARG A 291 -21.98 -0.18 -6.04
C ARG A 291 -23.05 0.87 -5.73
#